data_AF-A0A1B0G5N1-F1
#
_entry.id   AF-A0A1B0G5N1-F1
#
_cell.length_a   1.000
_cell.length_b   1.000
_cell.length_c   1.000
_cell.angle_alpha   90.00
_cell.angle_beta   90.00
_cell.angle_gamma   90.00
#
_symmetry.space_group_name_H-M   'P 1'
#
loop_
_entity.id
_entity.type
_entity.pdbx_description
1 polymer ?
#
loop_
_entity_poly.entity_id
_entity_poly.type
_entity_poly.pdbx_seq_one_letter_code
_entity_poly.pdbx_strand_id
1 'polypeptide(L)'
;MYKNIVEIIIVFATSFSFSNAAQKQVTVMPEAWYSSQSATARVDNYILQHQRQFEQQLKDIDQQLEDFRNSYTLRLSVIEAYDQIVADKLKEMENKFYPLEMLNEVNDFCVEKYRDKIPIAHSVKSHLKECMRKSSSALSVMLKNPEDTLKNMRNHFVAQFSNGIKECKRKFEKIEAKYHSCASVV
;
A
#
# COMPACT_ATOMS: atom_id res chain seq x y z
N MET A 1 -8.66 -29.67 4.90
CA MET A 1 -7.29 -29.19 5.19
C MET A 1 -6.92 -27.92 4.41
N TYR A 2 -7.33 -27.76 3.14
CA TYR A 2 -7.09 -26.53 2.35
C TYR A 2 -7.89 -25.29 2.77
N LYS A 3 -9.08 -25.46 3.35
CA LYS A 3 -9.94 -24.34 3.80
C LYS A 3 -9.30 -23.48 4.90
N ASN A 4 -8.60 -24.13 5.83
CA ASN A 4 -7.97 -23.47 6.97
C ASN A 4 -6.73 -22.65 6.56
N ILE A 5 -6.03 -23.05 5.48
CA ILE A 5 -4.85 -22.32 4.99
C ILE A 5 -5.27 -21.03 4.29
N VAL A 6 -6.38 -21.05 3.54
CA VAL A 6 -6.93 -19.86 2.87
C VAL A 6 -7.46 -18.84 3.88
N GLU A 7 -8.11 -19.30 4.96
CA GLU A 7 -8.55 -18.41 6.03
C GLU A 7 -7.37 -17.78 6.79
N ILE A 8 -6.28 -18.51 7.02
CA ILE A 8 -5.06 -17.98 7.67
C ILE A 8 -4.40 -16.88 6.82
N ILE A 9 -4.37 -17.03 5.48
CA ILE A 9 -3.77 -16.02 4.59
C ILE A 9 -4.64 -14.75 4.52
N ILE A 10 -5.98 -14.90 4.54
CA ILE A 10 -6.91 -13.76 4.57
C ILE A 10 -6.79 -13.01 5.90
N VAL A 11 -6.66 -13.73 7.03
CA VAL A 11 -6.48 -13.11 8.35
C VAL A 11 -5.15 -12.34 8.44
N PHE A 12 -4.04 -12.90 7.92
CA PHE A 12 -2.74 -12.20 7.87
C PHE A 12 -2.74 -10.98 6.95
N ALA A 13 -3.54 -10.98 5.87
CA ALA A 13 -3.68 -9.82 4.99
C ALA A 13 -4.50 -8.68 5.63
N THR A 14 -5.42 -9.00 6.56
CA THR A 14 -6.23 -8.01 7.28
C THR A 14 -5.62 -7.51 8.59
N SER A 15 -4.62 -8.22 9.14
CA SER A 15 -3.99 -7.86 10.43
C SER A 15 -2.81 -6.89 10.32
N PHE A 16 -2.38 -6.50 9.11
CA PHE A 16 -1.58 -5.28 8.93
C PHE A 16 -2.52 -4.07 8.95
N SER A 17 -3.23 -3.91 10.06
CA SER A 17 -3.91 -2.66 10.39
C SER A 17 -2.84 -1.60 10.59
N PHE A 18 -2.87 -0.60 9.71
CA PHE A 18 -2.18 0.68 9.82
C PHE A 18 -2.32 1.25 11.24
N SER A 19 -1.38 0.89 12.11
CA SER A 19 -1.27 1.39 13.47
C SER A 19 0.04 2.15 13.59
N ASN A 20 0.21 3.13 12.71
CA ASN A 20 1.14 4.23 12.90
C ASN A 20 0.47 5.44 12.26
N ALA A 21 -0.66 5.88 12.83
CA ALA A 21 -0.89 7.31 12.93
C ALA A 21 0.25 7.84 13.81
N ALA A 22 1.45 7.94 13.24
CA ALA A 22 2.56 8.61 13.87
C ALA A 22 2.02 10.02 14.12
N GLN A 23 1.80 10.37 15.38
CA GLN A 23 1.79 11.75 15.80
C GLN A 23 3.15 12.31 15.37
N LYS A 24 3.22 12.77 14.13
CA LYS A 24 4.40 13.42 13.59
C LYS A 24 4.53 14.69 14.41
N GLN A 25 5.54 14.70 15.27
CA GLN A 25 5.93 15.85 16.06
C GLN A 25 5.95 17.07 15.13
N VAL A 26 5.25 18.14 15.51
CA VAL A 26 5.24 19.41 14.79
C VAL A 26 6.69 19.89 14.74
N THR A 27 7.39 19.62 13.63
CA THR A 27 8.73 20.12 13.41
C THR A 27 8.60 21.61 13.09
N VAL A 28 8.84 22.44 14.10
CA VAL A 28 8.93 23.88 13.91
C VAL A 28 10.21 24.17 13.14
N MET A 29 10.09 24.66 11.91
CA MET A 29 11.26 24.98 11.09
C MET A 29 12.04 26.16 11.71
N PRO A 30 13.39 26.16 11.68
CA PRO A 30 14.21 27.19 12.33
C PRO A 30 13.90 28.62 11.86
N GLU A 31 13.41 28.78 10.64
CA GLU A 31 13.00 30.06 10.04
C GLU A 31 11.85 30.72 10.81
N ALA A 32 10.98 29.95 11.48
CA ALA A 32 9.90 30.49 12.32
C ALA A 32 10.42 31.15 13.61
N TRP A 33 11.67 30.89 14.00
CA TRP A 33 12.31 31.45 15.20
C TRP A 33 13.02 32.77 14.91
N TYR A 34 13.34 33.04 13.64
CA TYR A 34 14.02 34.26 13.21
C TYR A 34 13.03 35.29 12.68
N SER A 35 12.32 35.99 13.56
CA SER A 35 11.97 37.38 13.24
C SER A 35 11.60 38.24 14.46
N SER A 36 12.24 39.40 14.54
CA SER A 36 11.77 40.58 15.24
C SER A 36 10.67 41.28 14.42
N GLN A 37 9.57 40.61 14.06
CA GLN A 37 8.57 41.16 13.15
C GLN A 37 7.17 41.25 13.78
N SER A 38 6.38 42.21 13.28
CA SER A 38 4.99 42.52 13.68
C SER A 38 4.13 41.27 13.81
N ALA A 39 3.07 41.28 14.62
CA ALA A 39 2.30 40.06 14.84
C ALA A 39 1.57 39.54 13.59
N THR A 40 1.38 40.36 12.56
CA THR A 40 0.99 39.93 11.22
C THR A 40 1.98 38.93 10.60
N ALA A 41 3.28 39.14 10.77
CA ALA A 41 4.32 38.21 10.30
C ALA A 41 4.30 36.88 11.07
N ARG A 42 3.89 36.88 12.34
CA ARG A 42 3.73 35.65 13.13
C ARG A 42 2.57 34.78 12.61
N VAL A 43 1.44 35.41 12.26
CA VAL A 43 0.29 34.71 11.66
C VAL A 43 0.65 34.15 10.29
N ASP A 44 1.33 34.93 9.45
CA ASP A 44 1.77 34.47 8.13
C ASP A 44 2.78 33.32 8.24
N ASN A 45 3.70 33.34 9.21
CA ASN A 45 4.60 32.23 9.51
C ASN A 45 3.86 30.97 10.01
N TYR A 46 2.87 31.13 10.88
CA TYR A 46 2.00 30.03 11.31
C TYR A 46 1.30 29.38 10.11
N ILE A 47 0.70 30.19 9.23
CA ILE A 47 0.04 29.70 8.01
C ILE A 47 1.03 28.92 7.15
N LEU A 48 2.20 29.50 6.85
CA LEU A 48 3.24 28.85 6.03
C LEU A 48 3.71 27.53 6.63
N GLN A 49 3.88 27.46 7.96
CA GLN A 49 4.26 26.23 8.63
C GLN A 49 3.18 25.15 8.50
N HIS A 50 1.92 25.51 8.72
CA HIS A 50 0.80 24.59 8.52
C HIS A 50 0.72 24.08 7.08
N GLN A 51 0.93 24.96 6.10
CA GLN A 51 0.96 24.57 4.69
C GLN A 51 2.05 23.54 4.40
N ARG A 52 3.28 23.82 4.82
CA ARG A 52 4.42 22.91 4.62
C ARG A 52 4.21 21.56 5.30
N GLN A 53 3.68 21.56 6.52
CA GLN A 53 3.41 20.32 7.26
C GLN A 53 2.36 19.47 6.54
N PHE A 54 1.30 20.09 6.05
CA PHE A 54 0.26 19.40 5.31
C PHE A 54 0.78 18.85 3.98
N GLU A 55 1.52 19.65 3.21
CA GLU A 55 2.16 19.21 1.97
C GLU A 55 3.11 18.03 2.19
N GLN A 56 3.89 18.07 3.26
CA GLN A 56 4.77 16.95 3.63
C GLN A 56 3.97 15.69 3.97
N GLN A 57 2.89 15.82 4.75
CA GLN A 57 2.02 14.68 5.07
C GLN A 57 1.41 14.07 3.80
N LEU A 58 0.91 14.89 2.88
CA LEU A 58 0.40 14.40 1.59
C LEU A 58 1.47 13.67 0.80
N LYS A 59 2.70 14.21 0.75
CA LYS A 59 3.82 13.59 0.05
C LYS A 59 4.20 12.25 0.67
N ASP A 60 4.23 12.16 1.99
CA ASP A 60 4.55 10.91 2.68
C ASP A 60 3.49 9.83 2.41
N ILE A 61 2.21 10.19 2.42
CA ILE A 61 1.11 9.26 2.11
C ILE A 61 1.21 8.80 0.65
N ASP A 62 1.44 9.74 -0.29
CA ASP A 62 1.60 9.44 -1.71
C ASP A 62 2.76 8.45 -1.94
N GLN A 63 3.91 8.67 -1.29
CA GLN A 63 5.05 7.76 -1.32
C GLN A 63 4.71 6.38 -0.76
N GLN A 64 4.00 6.31 0.37
CA GLN A 64 3.61 5.03 0.95
C GLN A 64 2.69 4.22 0.03
N LEU A 65 1.79 4.89 -0.71
CA LEU A 65 0.94 4.23 -1.69
C LEU A 65 1.74 3.72 -2.90
N GLU A 66 2.73 4.49 -3.35
CA GLU A 66 3.64 4.07 -4.41
C GLU A 66 4.50 2.88 -3.99
N ASP A 67 5.09 2.93 -2.80
CA ASP A 67 5.90 1.84 -2.23
C ASP A 67 5.07 0.56 -2.09
N PHE A 68 3.81 0.68 -1.65
CA PHE A 68 2.88 -0.45 -1.59
C PHE A 68 2.61 -1.04 -2.97
N ARG A 69 2.32 -0.21 -3.97
CA ARG A 69 2.08 -0.64 -5.36
C ARG A 69 3.30 -1.39 -5.92
N ASN A 70 4.49 -0.85 -5.71
CA ASN A 70 5.74 -1.43 -6.18
C ASN A 70 6.04 -2.76 -5.48
N SER A 71 5.91 -2.81 -4.14
CA SER A 71 6.13 -4.03 -3.36
C SER A 71 5.16 -5.14 -3.75
N TYR A 72 3.87 -4.81 -3.93
CA TYR A 72 2.85 -5.77 -4.33
C TYR A 72 3.11 -6.32 -5.73
N THR A 73 3.44 -5.44 -6.68
CA THR A 73 3.76 -5.84 -8.07
C THR A 73 5.01 -6.72 -8.12
N LEU A 74 6.05 -6.39 -7.34
CA LEU A 74 7.27 -7.21 -7.25
C LEU A 74 6.97 -8.61 -6.70
N ARG A 75 6.11 -8.72 -5.67
CA ARG A 75 5.70 -10.02 -5.13
C ARG A 75 4.93 -10.84 -6.17
N LEU A 76 4.08 -10.20 -6.97
CA LEU A 76 3.40 -10.87 -8.08
C LEU A 76 4.40 -11.38 -9.13
N SER A 77 5.39 -10.60 -9.54
CA SER A 77 6.39 -11.06 -10.52
C SER A 77 7.23 -12.23 -10.00
N VAL A 78 7.50 -12.27 -8.70
CA VAL A 78 8.19 -13.42 -8.07
C VAL A 78 7.32 -14.68 -8.15
N ILE A 79 6.02 -14.56 -7.85
CA ILE A 79 5.06 -15.70 -7.96
C ILE A 79 4.96 -16.18 -9.41
N GLU A 80 4.97 -15.27 -10.38
CA GLU A 80 4.98 -15.62 -11.80
C GLU A 80 6.27 -16.39 -12.20
N ALA A 81 7.43 -15.99 -11.69
CA ALA A 81 8.68 -16.71 -11.94
C ALA A 81 8.66 -18.14 -11.36
N TYR A 82 7.97 -18.35 -10.23
CA TYR A 82 7.79 -19.69 -9.66
C TYR A 82 6.93 -20.62 -10.55
N ASP A 83 6.12 -20.10 -11.50
CA ASP A 83 5.37 -20.94 -12.45
C ASP A 83 6.29 -21.89 -13.22
N GLN A 84 7.38 -21.34 -13.76
CA GLN A 84 8.34 -22.09 -14.57
C GLN A 84 9.08 -23.11 -13.72
N ILE A 85 9.52 -22.70 -12.52
CA ILE A 85 10.23 -23.58 -11.59
C ILE A 85 9.36 -24.79 -11.22
N VAL A 86 8.09 -24.56 -10.90
CA VAL A 86 7.16 -25.64 -10.53
C VAL A 86 6.88 -26.56 -11.72
N ALA A 87 6.68 -26.00 -12.92
CA ALA A 87 6.49 -26.78 -14.14
C ALA A 87 7.69 -27.70 -14.44
N ASP A 88 8.91 -27.17 -14.33
CA ASP A 88 10.14 -27.93 -14.56
C ASP A 88 10.33 -29.03 -13.52
N LYS A 89 10.02 -28.76 -12.25
CA LYS A 89 10.10 -29.77 -11.17
C LYS A 89 9.08 -30.88 -11.32
N LEU A 90 7.87 -30.58 -11.76
CA LEU A 90 6.86 -31.60 -12.06
C LEU A 90 7.31 -32.48 -13.23
N LYS A 91 7.87 -31.88 -14.29
CA LYS A 91 8.44 -32.63 -15.41
C LYS A 91 9.63 -33.51 -14.99
N GLU A 92 10.51 -32.99 -14.15
CA GLU A 92 11.65 -33.74 -13.61
C GLU A 92 11.17 -34.95 -12.78
N MET A 93 10.15 -34.77 -11.95
CA MET A 93 9.53 -35.87 -11.21
C MET A 93 8.94 -36.92 -12.15
N GLU A 94 8.17 -36.50 -13.15
CA GLU A 94 7.54 -37.42 -14.10
C GLU A 94 8.60 -38.27 -14.83
N ASN A 95 9.68 -37.62 -15.30
CA ASN A 95 10.80 -38.29 -15.94
C ASN A 95 11.54 -39.28 -15.02
N LYS A 96 11.48 -39.10 -13.69
CA LYS A 96 12.07 -40.03 -12.72
C LYS A 96 11.13 -41.19 -12.39
N PHE A 97 9.82 -40.99 -12.46
CA PHE A 97 8.84 -42.03 -12.19
C PHE A 97 8.68 -43.02 -13.34
N TYR A 98 8.69 -42.56 -14.60
CA TYR A 98 8.52 -43.44 -15.76
C TYR A 98 9.50 -44.63 -15.79
N PRO A 99 10.81 -44.47 -15.54
CA PRO A 99 11.72 -45.61 -15.51
C PRO A 99 11.50 -46.56 -14.33
N LEU A 100 10.97 -46.06 -13.20
CA LEU A 100 10.70 -46.89 -12.02
C LEU A 100 9.54 -47.86 -12.26
N GLU A 101 8.54 -47.43 -13.02
CA GLU A 101 7.41 -48.28 -13.46
C GLU A 101 7.90 -49.47 -14.29
N MET A 102 9.04 -49.36 -14.98
CA MET A 102 9.59 -50.41 -15.85
C MET A 102 10.40 -51.49 -15.11
N LEU A 103 10.68 -51.34 -13.80
CA LEU A 103 11.62 -52.21 -13.08
C LEU A 103 10.99 -53.52 -12.57
N ASN A 104 9.87 -53.45 -11.85
CA ASN A 104 9.12 -54.61 -11.34
C ASN A 104 7.72 -54.19 -10.81
N GLU A 105 6.86 -55.17 -10.53
CA GLU A 105 5.49 -54.96 -10.04
C GLU A 105 5.42 -54.18 -8.70
N VAL A 106 6.43 -54.33 -7.83
CA VAL A 106 6.48 -53.61 -6.55
C VAL A 106 6.69 -52.11 -6.78
N ASN A 107 7.57 -51.77 -7.72
CA ASN A 107 7.85 -50.39 -8.09
C ASN A 107 6.67 -49.77 -8.82
N ASP A 108 6.04 -50.52 -9.74
CA ASP A 108 4.82 -50.09 -10.44
C ASP A 108 3.69 -49.75 -9.46
N PHE A 109 3.39 -50.66 -8.51
CA PHE A 109 2.43 -50.41 -7.44
C PHE A 109 2.79 -49.18 -6.58
N CYS A 110 4.08 -48.98 -6.29
CA CYS A 110 4.52 -47.81 -5.56
C CYS A 110 4.29 -46.52 -6.35
N VAL A 111 4.61 -46.48 -7.64
CA VAL A 111 4.41 -45.28 -8.46
C VAL A 111 2.92 -44.97 -8.60
N GLU A 112 2.08 -45.95 -8.92
CA GLU A 112 0.61 -45.76 -9.00
C GLU A 112 0.03 -45.17 -7.71
N LYS A 113 0.47 -45.68 -6.54
CA LYS A 113 0.00 -45.21 -5.23
C LYS A 113 0.27 -43.72 -4.97
N TYR A 114 1.32 -43.15 -5.56
CA TYR A 114 1.68 -41.75 -5.38
C TYR A 114 1.34 -40.87 -6.58
N ARG A 115 1.06 -41.43 -7.76
CA ARG A 115 0.78 -40.71 -9.02
C ARG A 115 -0.37 -39.71 -8.86
N ASP A 116 -1.46 -40.10 -8.21
CA ASP A 116 -2.63 -39.23 -7.96
C ASP A 116 -2.35 -38.10 -6.97
N LYS A 117 -1.28 -38.20 -6.17
CA LYS A 117 -0.86 -37.16 -5.23
C LYS A 117 0.04 -36.11 -5.87
N ILE A 118 0.57 -36.39 -7.06
CA ILE A 118 1.42 -35.47 -7.81
C ILE A 118 0.50 -34.51 -8.56
N PRO A 119 0.59 -33.19 -8.31
CA PRO A 119 -0.21 -32.22 -9.04
C PRO A 119 0.08 -32.28 -10.54
N ILE A 120 -0.96 -32.30 -11.37
CA ILE A 120 -0.81 -32.24 -12.82
C ILE A 120 -0.32 -30.84 -13.19
N ALA A 121 0.80 -30.73 -13.92
CA ALA A 121 1.43 -29.46 -14.27
C ALA A 121 0.46 -28.46 -14.94
N HIS A 122 -0.42 -28.96 -15.82
CA HIS A 122 -1.45 -28.12 -16.45
C HIS A 122 -2.45 -27.53 -15.43
N SER A 123 -2.88 -28.34 -14.45
CA SER A 123 -3.79 -27.89 -13.39
C SER A 123 -3.13 -26.83 -12.50
N VAL A 124 -1.87 -27.04 -12.12
CA VAL A 124 -1.11 -26.06 -11.33
C VAL A 124 -0.97 -24.74 -12.06
N LYS A 125 -0.59 -24.78 -13.35
CA LYS A 125 -0.46 -23.59 -14.18
C LYS A 125 -1.78 -22.81 -14.32
N SER A 126 -2.89 -23.52 -14.50
CA SER A 126 -4.22 -22.91 -14.59
C SER A 126 -4.62 -22.22 -13.28
N HIS A 127 -4.42 -22.91 -12.14
CA HIS A 127 -4.68 -22.34 -10.81
C HIS A 127 -3.80 -21.12 -10.52
N LEU A 128 -2.52 -21.17 -10.88
CA LEU A 128 -1.60 -20.05 -10.69
C LEU A 128 -2.03 -18.84 -11.51
N LYS A 129 -2.36 -19.03 -12.80
CA LYS A 129 -2.89 -17.95 -13.65
C LYS A 129 -4.14 -17.30 -13.08
N GLU A 130 -5.08 -18.10 -12.57
CA GLU A 130 -6.29 -17.57 -11.96
C GLU A 130 -5.98 -16.80 -10.66
N CYS A 131 -5.06 -17.31 -9.84
CA CYS A 131 -4.59 -16.62 -8.64
C CYS A 131 -3.93 -15.28 -8.98
N MET A 132 -3.06 -15.26 -10.00
CA MET A 132 -2.40 -14.04 -10.49
C MET A 132 -3.42 -13.03 -10.99
N ARG A 133 -4.40 -13.46 -11.80
CA ARG A 133 -5.47 -12.59 -12.29
C ARG A 133 -6.25 -11.94 -11.15
N LYS A 134 -6.67 -12.75 -10.16
CA LYS A 134 -7.39 -12.24 -8.97
C LYS A 134 -6.53 -11.28 -8.17
N SER A 135 -5.28 -11.64 -7.93
CA SER A 135 -4.35 -10.83 -7.13
C SER A 135 -4.03 -9.50 -7.81
N SER A 136 -3.83 -9.48 -9.13
CA SER A 136 -3.67 -8.24 -9.89
C SER A 136 -4.91 -7.35 -9.82
N SER A 137 -6.11 -7.93 -9.87
CA SER A 137 -7.35 -7.15 -9.71
C SER A 137 -7.58 -6.65 -8.28
N ALA A 138 -7.06 -7.34 -7.26
CA ALA A 138 -7.19 -6.91 -5.88
C ALA A 138 -6.39 -5.64 -5.57
N LEU A 139 -5.26 -5.41 -6.26
CA LEU A 139 -4.41 -4.24 -6.05
C LEU A 139 -5.18 -2.92 -6.26
N SER A 140 -5.97 -2.82 -7.34
CA SER A 140 -6.74 -1.62 -7.64
C SER A 140 -7.82 -1.36 -6.58
N VAL A 141 -8.45 -2.42 -6.07
CA VAL A 141 -9.45 -2.33 -5.01
C VAL A 141 -8.82 -1.86 -3.70
N MET A 142 -7.64 -2.39 -3.35
CA MET A 142 -6.92 -2.02 -2.13
C MET A 142 -6.44 -0.56 -2.16
N LEU A 143 -6.01 -0.07 -3.34
CA LEU A 143 -5.51 1.30 -3.50
C LEU A 143 -6.60 2.36 -3.59
N LYS A 144 -7.81 2.00 -4.02
CA LYS A 144 -8.89 2.96 -4.28
C LYS A 144 -9.23 3.83 -3.07
N ASN A 145 -9.54 3.23 -1.92
CA ASN A 145 -9.95 3.99 -0.74
C ASN A 145 -8.84 4.93 -0.21
N PRO A 146 -7.57 4.48 -0.11
CA PRO A 146 -6.47 5.37 0.22
C PRO A 146 -6.24 6.51 -0.78
N GLU A 147 -6.31 6.23 -2.09
CA GLU A 147 -6.16 7.25 -3.14
C GLU A 147 -7.28 8.30 -3.09
N ASP A 148 -8.53 7.86 -2.88
CA ASP A 148 -9.68 8.74 -2.68
C ASP A 148 -9.52 9.59 -1.41
N THR A 149 -9.00 8.99 -0.34
CA THR A 149 -8.69 9.71 0.91
C THR A 149 -7.64 10.79 0.69
N LEU A 150 -6.54 10.45 0.01
CA LEU A 150 -5.48 11.40 -0.32
C LEU A 150 -6.00 12.56 -1.19
N LYS A 151 -6.83 12.25 -2.18
CA LYS A 151 -7.52 13.25 -3.01
C LYS A 151 -8.43 14.15 -2.17
N ASN A 152 -9.20 13.58 -1.26
CA ASN A 152 -10.09 14.33 -0.36
C ASN A 152 -9.29 15.23 0.59
N MET A 153 -8.17 14.76 1.13
CA MET A 153 -7.26 15.57 1.95
C MET A 153 -6.73 16.76 1.14
N ARG A 154 -6.20 16.54 -0.08
CA ARG A 154 -5.76 17.62 -0.98
C ARG A 154 -6.87 18.65 -1.22
N ASN A 155 -8.07 18.19 -1.55
CA ASN A 155 -9.22 19.05 -1.79
C ASN A 155 -9.63 19.84 -0.55
N HIS A 156 -9.68 19.19 0.62
CA HIS A 156 -10.03 19.82 1.89
C HIS A 156 -9.07 20.97 2.21
N PHE A 157 -7.76 20.76 2.07
CA PHE A 157 -6.77 21.79 2.34
C PHE A 157 -6.86 22.97 1.38
N VAL A 158 -7.04 22.72 0.08
CA VAL A 158 -7.22 23.82 -0.89
C VAL A 158 -8.53 24.56 -0.63
N ALA A 159 -9.63 23.84 -0.42
CA ALA A 159 -10.96 24.42 -0.33
C ALA A 159 -11.24 25.13 1.00
N GLN A 160 -10.82 24.54 2.13
CA GLN A 160 -11.10 25.05 3.47
C GLN A 160 -9.96 25.92 3.98
N PHE A 161 -8.74 25.39 4.00
CA PHE A 161 -7.61 26.10 4.60
C PHE A 161 -7.14 27.28 3.73
N SER A 162 -6.81 27.05 2.46
CA SER A 162 -6.29 28.12 1.58
C SER A 162 -7.32 29.24 1.38
N ASN A 163 -8.58 28.90 1.12
CA ASN A 163 -9.63 29.90 0.93
C ASN A 163 -10.02 30.59 2.23
N GLY A 164 -10.16 29.84 3.34
CA GLY A 164 -10.46 30.40 4.66
C GLY A 164 -9.40 31.41 5.12
N ILE A 165 -8.12 31.09 4.93
CA ILE A 165 -7.02 32.02 5.23
C ILE A 165 -7.06 33.25 4.31
N LYS A 166 -7.32 33.09 3.01
CA LYS A 166 -7.48 34.23 2.09
C LYS A 166 -8.63 35.14 2.51
N GLU A 167 -9.74 34.58 2.97
CA GLU A 167 -10.86 35.36 3.50
C GLU A 167 -10.51 36.09 4.79
N CYS A 168 -9.86 35.42 5.74
CA CYS A 168 -9.38 36.03 6.98
C CYS A 168 -8.45 37.20 6.69
N LYS A 169 -7.49 37.03 5.77
CA LYS A 169 -6.59 38.09 5.34
C LYS A 169 -7.37 39.25 4.73
N ARG A 170 -8.26 39.00 3.76
CA ARG A 170 -9.06 40.04 3.11
C ARG A 170 -9.92 40.85 4.09
N LYS A 171 -10.51 40.21 5.10
CA LYS A 171 -11.41 40.87 6.08
C LYS A 171 -10.67 41.60 7.19
N PHE A 172 -9.50 41.11 7.60
CA PHE A 172 -8.83 41.56 8.83
C PHE A 172 -7.37 41.98 8.66
N GLU A 173 -6.87 42.15 7.44
CA GLU A 173 -5.46 42.53 7.15
C GLU A 173 -4.93 43.68 8.01
N LYS A 174 -5.79 44.67 8.31
CA LYS A 174 -5.44 45.87 9.08
C LYS A 174 -5.75 45.76 10.57
N ILE A 175 -6.41 44.68 11.02
CA ILE A 175 -6.85 44.48 12.41
C ILE A 175 -6.24 43.18 12.94
N GLU A 176 -5.04 43.32 13.50
CA GLU A 176 -4.16 42.23 13.93
C GLU A 176 -4.84 41.18 14.81
N ALA A 177 -5.52 41.59 15.90
CA ALA A 177 -6.19 40.67 16.81
C ALA A 177 -7.30 39.84 16.13
N LYS A 178 -8.01 40.44 15.16
CA LYS A 178 -9.06 39.75 14.40
C LYS A 178 -8.47 38.84 13.34
N TYR A 179 -7.34 39.21 12.73
CA TYR A 179 -6.64 38.35 11.77
C TYR A 179 -6.09 37.09 12.46
N HIS A 180 -5.45 37.25 13.62
CA HIS A 180 -4.95 36.13 14.42
C HIS A 180 -6.07 35.19 14.85
N SER A 181 -7.17 35.74 15.41
CA SER A 181 -8.31 34.94 15.85
C SER A 181 -9.01 34.22 14.70
N CYS A 182 -9.01 34.78 13.48
CA CYS A 182 -9.61 34.16 12.31
C CYS A 182 -8.72 33.06 11.76
N ALA A 183 -7.41 33.29 11.63
CA ALA A 183 -6.47 32.33 11.08
C ALA A 183 -6.28 31.09 11.98
N SER A 184 -6.50 31.19 13.29
CA SER A 184 -6.38 30.06 14.22
C SER A 184 -7.56 29.09 14.23
N VAL A 185 -8.69 29.46 13.64
CA VAL A 185 -9.95 28.66 13.63
C VAL A 185 -10.32 28.14 12.24
N VAL A 186 -9.49 28.41 11.23
CA VAL A 186 -9.58 27.84 9.88
C VAL A 186 -8.90 26.47 9.87
#